data_AF-A0A4Y8R716-F1
#
_entry.id   AF-A0A4Y8R716-F1
#
_cell.length_a   1.000
_cell.length_b   1.000
_cell.length_c   1.000
_cell.angle_alpha   90.00
_cell.angle_beta   90.00
_cell.angle_gamma   90.00
#
_symmetry.space_group_name_H-M   'P 1'
#
loop_
_entity.id
_entity.type
_entity.pdbx_description
1 polymer ?
#
loop_
_entity_poly.entity_id
_entity_poly.type
_entity_poly.pdbx_seq_one_letter_code
_entity_poly.pdbx_strand_id
1 'polypeptide(L)'
;MTTRVPDDGPDHGLDRGPDDGPDSTSPVVRAVVGVVVGIAIFAFVGVVGYFVVVTVGIQSWADQRDSSAERSVASAPASTTDGAEAGRETTLDASNEAYRQRQGTPERDAEAARSVPAVRAALDPVADGSAVDADEVAAALAAAGFETVQVVGTTASGEVATTVGVGVAVPGGCVFGGVAPDAVTLEAGGPIADGGCLEMPAH
;
A
#
# COMPACT_ATOMS: atom_id res chain seq x y z
N MET A 1 25.14 49.49 -85.73
CA MET A 1 26.49 50.09 -85.83
C MET A 1 26.69 50.86 -84.53
N THR A 2 27.67 50.61 -83.64
CA THR A 2 29.02 50.06 -83.80
C THR A 2 29.54 49.71 -82.37
N THR A 3 29.94 48.45 -82.15
CA THR A 3 31.18 47.98 -81.49
C THR A 3 31.71 48.59 -80.17
N ARG A 4 31.93 47.75 -79.14
CA ARG A 4 33.24 47.27 -78.61
C ARG A 4 33.17 46.88 -77.11
N VAL A 5 33.68 45.68 -76.84
CA VAL A 5 34.27 45.10 -75.60
C VAL A 5 35.77 44.85 -75.97
N PRO A 6 36.81 44.61 -75.11
CA PRO A 6 36.96 44.33 -73.65
C PRO A 6 38.15 45.08 -72.96
N ASP A 7 38.58 44.56 -71.79
CA ASP A 7 39.93 44.52 -71.16
C ASP A 7 40.14 45.36 -69.89
N ASP A 8 40.76 44.88 -68.79
CA ASP A 8 41.28 43.56 -68.37
C ASP A 8 41.59 43.63 -66.84
N GLY A 9 41.68 42.48 -66.14
CA GLY A 9 41.77 42.31 -64.66
C GLY A 9 43.10 42.72 -63.96
N PRO A 10 43.61 42.01 -62.92
CA PRO A 10 43.07 41.03 -61.94
C PRO A 10 43.04 41.65 -60.50
N ASP A 11 42.66 41.03 -59.35
CA ASP A 11 43.25 39.84 -58.71
C ASP A 11 42.62 39.61 -57.30
N HIS A 12 42.77 38.38 -56.80
CA HIS A 12 42.71 37.92 -55.39
C HIS A 12 41.37 37.65 -54.67
N GLY A 13 41.15 36.37 -54.34
CA GLY A 13 40.94 36.03 -52.92
C GLY A 13 39.77 35.09 -52.56
N LEU A 14 40.08 33.80 -52.45
CA LEU A 14 39.67 32.86 -51.38
C LEU A 14 38.19 32.45 -51.27
N ASP A 15 37.94 31.22 -51.73
CA ASP A 15 37.64 30.06 -50.85
C ASP A 15 36.68 30.29 -49.66
N ARG A 16 35.47 29.71 -49.77
CA ARG A 16 34.75 29.17 -48.61
C ARG A 16 33.69 28.17 -49.07
N GLY A 17 33.96 26.90 -48.81
CA GLY A 17 32.90 25.91 -48.67
C GLY A 17 31.99 26.27 -47.49
N PRO A 18 30.77 25.71 -47.40
CA PRO A 18 30.01 25.75 -46.17
C PRO A 18 30.73 24.88 -45.13
N ASP A 19 31.38 25.54 -44.16
CA ASP A 19 31.89 24.91 -42.95
C ASP A 19 30.74 24.22 -42.21
N ASP A 20 30.88 22.90 -42.00
CA ASP A 20 30.15 22.15 -40.98
C ASP A 20 30.51 22.71 -39.59
N GLY A 21 29.70 23.66 -39.11
CA GLY A 21 29.84 24.29 -37.79
C GLY A 21 29.12 23.49 -36.69
N PRO A 22 29.70 23.39 -35.47
CA PRO A 22 29.26 22.50 -34.40
C PRO A 22 27.89 22.89 -33.82
N ASP A 23 27.11 21.86 -33.46
CA ASP A 23 25.78 21.91 -32.83
C ASP A 23 25.59 23.12 -31.89
N SER A 24 24.87 24.12 -32.40
CA SER A 24 24.49 25.33 -31.68
C SER A 24 23.24 25.09 -30.84
N THR A 25 23.32 24.17 -29.86
CA THR A 25 22.30 24.12 -28.80
C THR A 25 22.31 25.46 -28.08
N SER A 26 21.17 26.18 -28.12
CA SER A 26 21.05 27.52 -27.53
C SER A 26 21.48 27.54 -26.06
N PRO A 27 22.01 28.66 -25.54
CA PRO A 27 22.42 28.77 -24.13
C PRO A 27 21.28 28.44 -23.15
N VAL A 28 20.03 28.65 -23.58
CA VAL A 28 18.82 28.28 -22.84
C VAL A 28 18.66 26.75 -22.75
N VAL A 29 18.90 26.03 -23.85
CA VAL A 29 18.84 24.56 -23.87
C VAL A 29 19.89 23.95 -22.94
N ARG A 30 21.11 24.49 -22.93
CA ARG A 30 22.17 24.02 -22.00
C ARG A 30 21.81 24.26 -20.53
N ALA A 31 21.21 25.40 -20.22
CA ALA A 31 20.74 25.70 -18.86
C ALA A 31 19.63 24.76 -18.41
N VAL A 32 18.63 24.50 -19.28
CA VAL A 32 17.53 23.57 -18.99
C VAL A 32 18.05 22.14 -18.79
N VAL A 33 18.95 21.67 -19.65
CA VAL A 33 19.58 20.34 -19.52
C VAL A 33 20.35 20.24 -18.19
N GLY A 34 21.10 21.27 -17.82
CA GLY A 34 21.82 21.31 -16.54
C GLY A 34 20.89 21.19 -15.32
N VAL A 35 19.74 21.87 -15.34
CA VAL A 35 18.74 21.80 -14.25
C VAL A 35 18.10 20.41 -14.19
N VAL A 36 17.70 19.85 -15.33
CA VAL A 36 17.07 18.52 -15.38
C VAL A 36 18.04 17.43 -14.90
N VAL A 37 19.29 17.48 -15.35
CA VAL A 37 20.33 16.55 -14.90
C VAL A 37 20.60 16.72 -13.41
N GLY A 38 20.66 17.95 -12.89
CA GLY A 38 20.83 18.22 -11.47
C GLY A 38 19.70 17.64 -10.60
N ILE A 39 18.45 17.80 -11.03
CA ILE A 39 17.28 17.23 -10.33
C ILE A 39 17.34 15.70 -10.36
N ALA A 40 17.67 15.10 -11.51
CA ALA A 40 17.77 13.64 -11.64
C ALA A 40 18.86 13.07 -10.71
N ILE A 41 20.02 13.72 -10.63
CA ILE A 41 21.10 13.31 -9.72
C ILE A 41 20.66 13.45 -8.27
N PHE A 42 20.01 14.56 -7.90
CA PHE A 42 19.53 14.76 -6.53
C PHE A 42 18.50 13.71 -6.12
N ALA A 43 17.54 13.41 -7.00
CA ALA A 43 16.54 12.37 -6.78
C ALA A 43 17.21 10.99 -6.62
N PHE A 44 18.18 10.67 -7.49
CA PHE A 44 18.92 9.40 -7.41
C PHE A 44 19.70 9.27 -6.10
N VAL A 45 20.41 10.33 -5.68
CA VAL A 45 21.13 10.35 -4.39
C VAL A 45 20.16 10.23 -3.22
N GLY A 46 19.00 10.87 -3.28
CA GLY A 46 17.95 10.74 -2.26
C GLY A 46 17.41 9.31 -2.15
N VAL A 47 17.16 8.66 -3.27
CA VAL A 47 16.70 7.25 -3.31
C VAL A 47 17.78 6.32 -2.77
N VAL A 48 19.03 6.44 -3.23
CA VAL A 48 20.14 5.62 -2.73
C VAL A 48 20.36 5.83 -1.23
N GLY A 49 20.33 7.09 -0.77
CA GLY A 49 20.44 7.42 0.65
C GLY A 49 19.30 6.81 1.47
N TYR A 50 18.06 6.86 0.97
CA TYR A 50 16.91 6.22 1.59
C TYR A 50 17.09 4.70 1.70
N PHE A 51 17.53 4.03 0.64
CA PHE A 51 17.81 2.60 0.67
C PHE A 51 18.91 2.23 1.68
N VAL A 52 19.97 3.03 1.78
CA VAL A 52 21.03 2.82 2.79
C VAL A 52 20.47 2.97 4.21
N VAL A 53 19.65 3.99 4.48
CA VAL A 53 19.03 4.19 5.81
C VAL A 53 18.09 3.05 6.16
N VAL A 54 17.23 2.63 5.23
CA VAL A 54 16.28 1.52 5.45
C VAL A 54 17.02 0.21 5.70
N THR A 55 18.06 -0.10 4.92
CA THR A 55 18.82 -1.35 5.09
C THR A 55 19.58 -1.40 6.41
N VAL A 56 20.22 -0.30 6.81
CA VAL A 56 20.89 -0.20 8.13
C VAL A 56 19.87 -0.26 9.27
N GLY A 57 18.71 0.37 9.12
CA GLY A 57 17.62 0.31 10.10
C GLY A 57 17.13 -1.12 10.33
N ILE A 58 16.90 -1.88 9.25
CA ILE A 58 16.46 -3.28 9.32
C ILE A 58 17.52 -4.16 10.00
N GLN A 59 18.80 -3.98 9.69
CA GLN A 59 19.89 -4.74 10.32
C GLN A 59 19.98 -4.43 11.83
N SER A 60 19.91 -3.15 12.22
CA SER A 60 19.98 -2.77 13.63
C SER A 60 18.83 -3.32 14.48
N TRP A 61 17.65 -3.45 13.86
CA TRP A 61 16.48 -4.05 14.50
C TRP A 61 16.60 -5.57 14.61
N ALA A 62 17.18 -6.23 13.60
CA ALA A 62 17.47 -7.66 13.66
C ALA A 62 18.46 -7.99 14.79
N ASP A 63 19.55 -7.23 14.91
CA ASP A 63 20.54 -7.40 15.97
C ASP A 63 19.94 -7.20 17.39
N GLN A 64 18.99 -6.27 17.53
CA GLN A 64 18.26 -6.08 18.79
C GLN A 64 17.36 -7.27 19.16
N ARG A 65 16.78 -7.95 18.17
CA ARG A 65 15.97 -9.14 18.42
C ARG A 65 16.83 -10.32 18.86
N ASP A 66 17.94 -10.57 18.16
CA ASP A 66 18.82 -11.70 18.46
C ASP A 66 19.41 -11.55 19.88
N SER A 67 19.88 -10.35 20.23
CA SER A 67 20.39 -10.07 21.57
C SER A 67 19.33 -10.16 22.67
N SER A 68 18.05 -9.91 22.36
CA SER A 68 16.94 -10.08 23.31
C SER A 68 16.55 -11.56 23.47
N ALA A 69 16.64 -12.34 22.41
CA ALA A 69 16.43 -13.78 22.43
C ALA A 69 17.52 -14.49 23.25
N GLU A 70 18.80 -14.14 23.02
CA GLU A 70 19.93 -14.68 23.78
C GLU A 70 19.82 -14.36 25.28
N ARG A 71 19.41 -13.12 25.63
CA ARG A 71 19.22 -12.70 27.03
C ARG A 71 18.07 -13.44 27.71
N SER A 72 17.04 -13.81 26.94
CA SER A 72 15.90 -14.61 27.44
C SER A 72 16.30 -16.06 27.71
N VAL A 73 17.10 -16.67 26.83
CA VAL A 73 17.63 -18.03 27.01
C VAL A 73 18.59 -18.11 28.19
N ALA A 74 19.45 -17.09 28.36
CA ALA A 74 20.37 -17.00 29.49
C ALA A 74 19.67 -16.81 30.85
N SER A 75 18.43 -16.33 30.86
CA SER A 75 17.66 -16.03 32.08
C SER A 75 16.67 -17.14 32.47
N ALA A 76 16.53 -18.20 31.66
CA ALA A 76 15.63 -19.30 31.96
C ALA A 76 16.22 -20.24 33.03
N PRO A 77 15.56 -20.45 34.20
CA PRO A 77 16.02 -21.42 35.17
C PRO A 77 15.82 -22.84 34.60
N ALA A 78 16.85 -23.67 34.67
CA ALA A 78 16.83 -25.05 34.20
C ALA A 78 15.80 -25.88 34.99
N SER A 79 14.58 -25.96 34.48
CA SER A 79 13.57 -26.90 34.94
C SER A 79 13.58 -28.09 33.99
N THR A 80 14.16 -29.18 34.47
CA THR A 80 13.99 -30.51 33.91
C THR A 80 12.52 -30.93 34.08
N THR A 81 11.91 -31.46 33.03
CA THR A 81 11.02 -32.65 33.00
C THR A 81 10.16 -32.62 31.73
N ASP A 82 10.34 -33.65 30.91
CA ASP A 82 9.45 -34.29 29.94
C ASP A 82 8.28 -33.50 29.33
N GLY A 83 8.31 -33.39 27.98
CA GLY A 83 7.15 -32.99 27.17
C GLY A 83 7.46 -32.03 26.00
N ALA A 84 8.64 -32.09 25.38
CA ALA A 84 9.02 -31.17 24.31
C ALA A 84 8.70 -31.72 22.90
N GLU A 85 7.43 -31.99 22.63
CA GLU A 85 6.92 -32.18 21.26
C GLU A 85 5.65 -31.32 21.00
N ALA A 86 5.57 -30.15 21.63
CA ALA A 86 4.53 -29.14 21.37
C ALA A 86 5.03 -27.69 21.54
N GLY A 87 6.35 -27.47 21.47
CA GLY A 87 6.97 -26.19 21.83
C GLY A 87 7.42 -25.33 20.65
N ARG A 88 6.83 -25.51 19.47
CA ARG A 88 7.25 -24.78 18.26
C ARG A 88 6.07 -24.44 17.35
N GLU A 89 4.88 -24.22 17.92
CA GLU A 89 3.94 -23.26 17.31
C GLU A 89 4.72 -21.96 17.20
N THR A 90 4.98 -21.54 15.97
CA THR A 90 6.00 -20.53 15.73
C THR A 90 5.51 -19.22 16.32
N THR A 91 6.41 -18.41 16.89
CA THR A 91 6.07 -17.09 17.42
C THR A 91 5.32 -16.20 16.40
N LEU A 92 5.45 -16.52 15.10
CA LEU A 92 4.69 -15.94 14.00
C LEU A 92 3.21 -16.35 14.01
N ASP A 93 2.89 -17.62 14.23
CA ASP A 93 1.50 -18.11 14.32
C ASP A 93 0.79 -17.47 15.51
N ALA A 94 1.43 -17.46 16.68
CA ALA A 94 0.89 -16.81 17.87
C ALA A 94 0.71 -15.29 17.70
N SER A 95 1.60 -14.63 16.95
CA SER A 95 1.47 -13.19 16.64
C SER A 95 0.33 -12.91 15.65
N ASN A 96 0.13 -13.79 14.65
CA ASN A 96 -0.96 -13.69 13.69
C ASN A 96 -2.32 -13.95 14.37
N GLU A 97 -2.39 -14.92 15.28
CA GLU A 97 -3.60 -15.15 16.08
C GLU A 97 -3.89 -13.97 17.01
N ALA A 98 -2.87 -13.38 17.64
CA ALA A 98 -3.03 -12.17 18.45
C ALA A 98 -3.55 -10.98 17.64
N TYR A 99 -3.18 -10.86 16.35
CA TYR A 99 -3.71 -9.81 15.47
C TYR A 99 -5.22 -9.94 15.23
N ARG A 100 -5.74 -11.18 15.13
CA ARG A 100 -7.18 -11.46 14.96
C ARG A 100 -7.99 -11.33 16.24
N GLN A 101 -7.34 -11.27 17.41
CA GLN A 101 -8.04 -11.10 18.67
C GLN A 101 -8.72 -9.72 18.72
N ARG A 102 -10.02 -9.73 18.93
CA ARG A 102 -10.81 -8.51 19.08
C ARG A 102 -10.62 -7.93 20.47
N GLN A 103 -10.29 -6.65 20.52
CA GLN A 103 -10.08 -5.85 21.72
C GLN A 103 -11.45 -5.29 22.15
N GLY A 104 -12.31 -6.14 22.70
CA GLY A 104 -13.67 -5.79 23.17
C GLY A 104 -13.86 -6.02 24.67
N THR A 105 -14.93 -5.46 25.23
CA THR A 105 -15.48 -5.92 26.52
C THR A 105 -16.88 -6.45 26.28
N PRO A 106 -17.39 -7.41 27.08
CA PRO A 106 -18.72 -7.95 26.90
C PRO A 106 -19.83 -6.89 26.81
N GLU A 107 -19.71 -5.81 27.57
CA GLU A 107 -20.67 -4.70 27.57
C GLU A 107 -20.64 -3.90 26.27
N ARG A 108 -19.43 -3.66 25.75
CA ARG A 108 -19.18 -2.92 24.50
C ARG A 108 -19.56 -3.75 23.27
N ASP A 109 -19.28 -5.04 23.31
CA ASP A 109 -19.68 -5.99 22.27
C ASP A 109 -21.22 -6.12 22.23
N ALA A 110 -21.87 -6.15 23.39
CA ALA A 110 -23.34 -6.15 23.48
C ALA A 110 -23.95 -4.82 22.99
N GLU A 111 -23.26 -3.68 23.16
CA GLU A 111 -23.67 -2.41 22.58
C GLU A 111 -23.55 -2.44 21.04
N ALA A 112 -22.43 -2.93 20.50
CA ALA A 112 -22.22 -3.08 19.07
C ALA A 112 -23.24 -4.04 18.42
N ALA A 113 -23.60 -5.12 19.10
CA ALA A 113 -24.58 -6.10 18.65
C ALA A 113 -25.97 -5.48 18.37
N ARG A 114 -26.31 -4.36 19.00
CA ARG A 114 -27.58 -3.65 18.72
C ARG A 114 -27.65 -3.06 17.31
N SER A 115 -26.49 -2.83 16.67
CA SER A 115 -26.41 -2.29 15.32
C SER A 115 -26.49 -3.37 14.24
N VAL A 116 -26.29 -4.66 14.57
CA VAL A 116 -26.31 -5.76 13.60
C VAL A 116 -27.60 -5.81 12.76
N PRO A 117 -28.82 -5.66 13.33
CA PRO A 117 -30.04 -5.66 12.52
C PRO A 117 -30.12 -4.51 11.52
N ALA A 118 -29.60 -3.33 11.87
CA ALA A 118 -29.59 -2.17 10.97
C ALA A 118 -28.58 -2.34 9.83
N VAL A 119 -27.38 -2.85 10.14
CA VAL A 119 -26.37 -3.18 9.12
C VAL A 119 -26.88 -4.29 8.20
N ARG A 120 -27.51 -5.34 8.75
CA ARG A 120 -28.13 -6.41 7.96
C ARG A 120 -29.20 -5.87 7.03
N ALA A 121 -30.14 -5.08 7.54
CA ALA A 121 -31.22 -4.51 6.73
C ALA A 121 -30.72 -3.64 5.57
N ALA A 122 -29.56 -2.99 5.72
CA ALA A 122 -28.92 -2.23 4.65
C ALA A 122 -28.30 -3.14 3.58
N LEU A 123 -27.80 -4.32 3.96
CA LEU A 123 -27.07 -5.24 3.08
C LEU A 123 -27.95 -6.32 2.43
N ASP A 124 -29.07 -6.71 3.07
CA ASP A 124 -29.99 -7.73 2.54
C ASP A 124 -30.47 -7.43 1.10
N PRO A 125 -30.73 -6.17 0.67
CA PRO A 125 -31.09 -5.88 -0.72
C PRO A 125 -29.97 -6.14 -1.73
N VAL A 126 -28.71 -6.13 -1.30
CA VAL A 126 -27.53 -6.38 -2.16
C VAL A 126 -27.32 -7.89 -2.34
N ALA A 127 -27.75 -8.71 -1.39
CA ALA A 127 -27.73 -10.17 -1.48
C ALA A 127 -28.99 -10.69 -2.21
N ASP A 128 -29.13 -10.33 -3.49
CA ASP A 128 -30.30 -10.62 -4.32
C ASP A 128 -30.19 -11.91 -5.17
N GLY A 129 -29.14 -12.70 -4.95
CA GLY A 129 -28.78 -13.90 -5.70
C GLY A 129 -27.86 -13.63 -6.89
N SER A 130 -27.51 -12.38 -7.18
CA SER A 130 -26.53 -12.00 -8.20
C SER A 130 -25.12 -11.82 -7.61
N ALA A 131 -24.13 -11.66 -8.49
CA ALA A 131 -22.75 -11.44 -8.04
C ALA A 131 -22.65 -10.11 -7.27
N VAL A 132 -22.14 -10.16 -6.04
CA VAL A 132 -22.05 -9.01 -5.14
C VAL A 132 -20.88 -8.12 -5.55
N ASP A 133 -21.16 -6.83 -5.74
CA ASP A 133 -20.17 -5.81 -6.01
C ASP A 133 -19.79 -5.00 -4.75
N ALA A 134 -18.50 -4.70 -4.58
CA ALA A 134 -18.01 -4.01 -3.39
C ALA A 134 -18.44 -2.53 -3.33
N ASP A 135 -18.56 -1.85 -4.47
CA ASP A 135 -19.02 -0.46 -4.51
C ASP A 135 -20.51 -0.39 -4.19
N GLU A 136 -21.29 -1.39 -4.61
CA GLU A 136 -22.72 -1.50 -4.24
C GLU A 136 -22.90 -1.72 -2.74
N VAL A 137 -22.11 -2.61 -2.13
CA VAL A 137 -22.10 -2.82 -0.68
C VAL A 137 -21.74 -1.53 0.07
N ALA A 138 -20.72 -0.81 -0.38
CA ALA A 138 -20.32 0.47 0.23
C ALA A 138 -21.43 1.53 0.10
N ALA A 139 -22.07 1.61 -1.07
CA ALA A 139 -23.17 2.55 -1.32
C ALA A 139 -24.39 2.25 -0.45
N ALA A 140 -24.76 0.98 -0.28
CA ALA A 140 -25.89 0.57 0.56
C ALA A 140 -25.67 0.96 2.04
N LEU A 141 -24.46 0.75 2.56
CA LEU A 141 -24.11 1.13 3.93
C LEU A 141 -24.08 2.66 4.12
N ALA A 142 -23.52 3.39 3.16
CA ALA A 142 -23.52 4.85 3.18
C ALA A 142 -24.95 5.42 3.12
N ALA A 143 -25.83 4.85 2.28
CA ALA A 143 -27.24 5.24 2.19
C ALA A 143 -28.01 4.99 3.51
N ALA A 144 -27.60 3.98 4.28
CA ALA A 144 -28.13 3.70 5.60
C ALA A 144 -27.53 4.58 6.72
N GLY A 145 -26.58 5.46 6.40
CA GLY A 145 -25.97 6.41 7.32
C GLY A 145 -24.74 5.89 8.07
N PHE A 146 -24.14 4.78 7.63
CA PHE A 146 -22.87 4.31 8.19
C PHE A 146 -21.70 5.05 7.54
N GLU A 147 -20.95 5.81 8.34
CA GLU A 147 -19.89 6.70 7.84
C GLU A 147 -18.50 6.05 7.83
N THR A 148 -18.24 5.14 8.77
CA THR A 148 -16.94 4.46 8.91
C THR A 148 -17.07 3.01 8.50
N VAL A 149 -16.87 2.77 7.19
CA VAL A 149 -17.07 1.48 6.55
C VAL A 149 -15.77 1.00 5.90
N GLN A 150 -15.50 -0.29 6.03
CA GLN A 150 -14.42 -1.01 5.38
C GLN A 150 -15.07 -2.09 4.51
N VAL A 151 -14.73 -2.14 3.22
CA VAL A 151 -15.23 -3.12 2.26
C VAL A 151 -14.06 -3.73 1.52
N VAL A 152 -14.04 -5.06 1.42
CA VAL A 152 -13.00 -5.81 0.70
C VAL A 152 -13.66 -6.76 -0.29
N GLY A 153 -13.59 -6.39 -1.57
CA GLY A 153 -14.13 -7.16 -2.69
C GLY A 153 -13.11 -8.02 -3.43
N THR A 154 -11.85 -8.06 -2.97
CA THR A 154 -10.79 -8.81 -3.63
C THR A 154 -10.05 -9.73 -2.67
N THR A 155 -9.55 -10.84 -3.19
CA THR A 155 -8.65 -11.74 -2.46
C THR A 155 -7.27 -11.11 -2.26
N ALA A 156 -6.42 -11.72 -1.42
CA ALA A 156 -5.02 -11.31 -1.27
C ALA A 156 -4.24 -11.30 -2.60
N SER A 157 -4.65 -12.14 -3.56
CA SER A 157 -4.07 -12.20 -4.90
C SER A 157 -4.63 -11.14 -5.87
N GLY A 158 -5.58 -10.31 -5.43
CA GLY A 158 -6.20 -9.25 -6.22
C GLY A 158 -7.33 -9.72 -7.15
N GLU A 159 -7.79 -10.96 -7.01
CA GLU A 159 -8.94 -11.49 -7.77
C GLU A 159 -10.26 -11.04 -7.13
N VAL A 160 -11.33 -10.91 -7.92
CA VAL A 160 -12.67 -10.59 -7.39
C VAL A 160 -13.13 -11.72 -6.45
N ALA A 161 -13.47 -11.36 -5.21
CA ALA A 161 -13.95 -12.30 -4.22
C ALA A 161 -15.42 -12.65 -4.47
N THR A 162 -15.78 -13.91 -4.27
CA THR A 162 -17.20 -14.37 -4.32
C THR A 162 -18.01 -13.93 -3.11
N THR A 163 -17.35 -13.44 -2.07
CA THR A 163 -17.94 -12.87 -0.86
C THR A 163 -17.21 -11.59 -0.55
N VAL A 164 -17.97 -10.50 -0.43
CA VAL A 164 -17.42 -9.18 -0.10
C VAL A 164 -17.32 -9.08 1.42
N GLY A 165 -16.11 -8.86 1.94
CA GLY A 165 -15.88 -8.63 3.36
C GLY A 165 -16.36 -7.23 3.77
N VAL A 166 -17.05 -7.13 4.92
CA VAL A 166 -17.59 -5.88 5.44
C VAL A 166 -17.17 -5.67 6.89
N GLY A 167 -16.81 -4.44 7.23
CA GLY A 167 -16.57 -3.97 8.60
C GLY A 167 -17.13 -2.57 8.79
N VAL A 168 -17.97 -2.37 9.80
CA VAL A 168 -18.64 -1.09 10.08
C VAL A 168 -18.37 -0.70 11.53
N ALA A 169 -17.78 0.48 11.74
CA ALA A 169 -17.63 1.01 13.09
C ALA A 169 -18.96 1.54 13.60
N VAL A 170 -19.34 1.13 14.82
CA VAL A 170 -20.61 1.47 15.46
C VAL A 170 -20.38 1.83 16.93
N PRO A 171 -21.34 2.45 17.62
CA PRO A 171 -21.26 2.55 19.08
C PRO A 171 -21.04 1.18 19.70
N GLY A 172 -20.10 1.08 20.64
CA GLY A 172 -19.72 -0.20 21.25
C GLY A 172 -18.48 -0.85 20.62
N GLY A 173 -18.34 -0.80 19.29
CA GLY A 173 -17.27 -1.53 18.60
C GLY A 173 -17.50 -1.61 17.09
N CYS A 174 -17.51 -2.84 16.56
CA CYS A 174 -17.61 -3.14 15.14
C CYS A 174 -18.74 -4.12 14.86
N VAL A 175 -19.39 -3.96 13.71
CA VAL A 175 -20.15 -5.02 13.04
C VAL A 175 -19.33 -5.49 11.84
N PHE A 176 -19.11 -6.78 11.68
CA PHE A 176 -18.23 -7.31 10.63
C PHE A 176 -18.74 -8.64 10.10
N GLY A 177 -18.29 -9.02 8.90
CA GLY A 177 -18.63 -10.30 8.28
C GLY A 177 -18.52 -10.24 6.77
N GLY A 178 -19.45 -10.88 6.06
CA GLY A 178 -19.41 -10.97 4.60
C GLY A 178 -20.78 -10.95 3.94
N VAL A 179 -20.79 -10.48 2.69
CA VAL A 179 -21.96 -10.46 1.80
C VAL A 179 -21.67 -11.37 0.62
N ALA A 180 -22.43 -12.46 0.52
CA ALA A 180 -22.45 -13.38 -0.61
C ALA A 180 -23.76 -13.20 -1.38
N PRO A 181 -23.86 -13.69 -2.63
CA PRO A 181 -25.05 -13.53 -3.47
C PRO A 181 -26.38 -13.82 -2.76
N ASP A 182 -26.43 -14.91 -1.99
CA ASP A 182 -27.67 -15.37 -1.36
C ASP A 182 -27.69 -15.16 0.17
N ALA A 183 -26.66 -14.55 0.76
CA ALA A 183 -26.53 -14.51 2.20
C ALA A 183 -25.69 -13.34 2.74
N VAL A 184 -26.17 -12.76 3.83
CA VAL A 184 -25.42 -11.81 4.66
C VAL A 184 -25.07 -12.47 6.00
N THR A 185 -23.78 -12.61 6.30
CA THR A 185 -23.27 -13.12 7.58
C THR A 185 -22.61 -11.97 8.34
N LEU A 186 -23.09 -11.69 9.55
CA LEU A 186 -22.62 -10.56 10.35
C LEU A 186 -22.51 -10.97 11.82
N GLU A 187 -21.46 -10.48 12.44
CA GLU A 187 -21.16 -10.59 13.87
C GLU A 187 -20.82 -9.21 14.42
N ALA A 188 -20.78 -9.09 15.75
CA ALA A 188 -20.38 -7.86 16.43
C ALA A 188 -19.34 -8.14 17.50
N GLY A 189 -18.46 -7.17 17.70
CA GLY A 189 -17.41 -7.24 18.73
C GLY A 189 -16.49 -6.03 18.68
N GLY A 190 -15.46 -6.03 19.52
CA GLY A 190 -14.43 -4.99 19.52
C GLY A 190 -13.65 -4.88 18.20
N PRO A 191 -12.89 -3.78 18.01
CA PRO A 191 -11.95 -3.66 16.91
C PRO A 191 -10.84 -4.72 17.01
N ILE A 192 -10.19 -5.02 15.89
CA ILE A 192 -8.97 -5.82 15.89
C ILE A 192 -7.76 -4.98 16.35
N ALA A 193 -6.57 -5.58 16.42
CA ALA A 193 -5.39 -4.98 17.03
C ALA A 193 -4.94 -3.63 16.41
N ASP A 194 -5.27 -3.35 15.15
CA ASP A 194 -4.97 -2.09 14.46
C ASP A 194 -6.07 -1.02 14.60
N GLY A 195 -7.14 -1.32 15.35
CA GLY A 195 -8.30 -0.44 15.53
C GLY A 195 -9.35 -0.55 14.42
N GLY A 196 -9.13 -1.39 13.40
CA GLY A 196 -10.06 -1.65 12.31
C GLY A 196 -11.19 -2.62 12.67
N CYS A 197 -12.18 -2.74 11.77
CA CYS A 197 -13.30 -3.67 11.92
C CYS A 197 -13.12 -4.96 11.08
N LEU A 198 -12.34 -4.89 10.01
CA LEU A 198 -11.92 -6.02 9.18
C LEU A 198 -10.42 -6.30 9.35
N GLU A 199 -10.05 -7.57 9.24
CA GLU A 199 -8.65 -7.98 9.07
C GLU A 199 -8.11 -7.43 7.74
N MET A 200 -6.89 -6.91 7.73
CA MET A 200 -6.20 -6.67 6.46
C MET A 200 -6.05 -8.00 5.71
N PRO A 201 -6.33 -8.06 4.39
CA PRO A 201 -6.00 -9.22 3.58
C PRO A 201 -4.51 -9.53 3.77
N ALA A 202 -4.19 -10.66 4.39
CA ALA A 202 -2.81 -11.04 4.63
C ALA A 202 -2.06 -11.15 3.28
N HIS A 203 -0.92 -10.47 3.19
CA HIS A 203 -0.02 -10.46 2.03
C HIS A 203 0.72 -11.78 1.86
#